data_AF-A0A1G9JBW9-F1
#
_entry.id   AF-A0A1G9JBW9-F1
#
_cell.length_a   1.000
_cell.length_b   1.000
_cell.length_c   1.000
_cell.angle_alpha   90.00
_cell.angle_beta   90.00
_cell.angle_gamma   90.00
#
_symmetry.space_group_name_H-M   'P 1'
#
loop_
_entity.id
_entity.type
_entity.pdbx_description
1 polymer ?
#
loop_
_entity_poly.entity_id
_entity_poly.type
_entity_poly.pdbx_seq_one_letter_code
_entity_poly.pdbx_strand_id
1 'polypeptide(L)'
;MSTGQRTKLHGVFSTLTESKVGAGATAKQTLQKTYWFVEELKNEIVEVQPLNSNDVPSGPKNTVAKEEFLDNFEPEPEYYVEVVLPRIRNLDATIKRGEKHRDRSENYSAEYEFNSAIAVDENNVRANFGLGLTYLDRGETSRADDIFRRLVVLEAIFEPRHKHLFNEFGISLRKNCMIDQALEYYHKAESICKRDENLYLNIARAYFENGAVEDCLQYVNKSLDINPDHEEAGLFLEYMREIGYGGDRVADSECVAPQKIKNKKSPAPDFNFNI
;
A
#
# COMPACT_ATOMS: atom_id res chain seq x y z
N MET A 1 19.45 33.34 23.97
CA MET A 1 18.30 32.52 24.42
C MET A 1 18.42 31.17 23.75
N SER A 2 18.67 30.12 24.54
CA SER A 2 18.85 28.76 24.03
C SER A 2 17.58 28.31 23.33
N THR A 3 17.62 28.09 22.02
CA THR A 3 16.60 27.34 21.29
C THR A 3 16.72 25.90 21.75
N GLY A 4 16.11 25.59 22.90
CA GLY A 4 15.99 24.22 23.38
C GLY A 4 15.32 23.42 22.28
N GLN A 5 16.03 22.42 21.75
CA GLN A 5 15.44 21.41 20.89
C GLN A 5 14.28 20.81 21.68
N ARG A 6 13.05 21.19 21.33
CA ARG A 6 11.84 20.64 21.93
C ARG A 6 11.85 19.15 21.60
N THR A 7 12.08 18.31 22.60
CA THR A 7 12.08 16.86 22.43
C THR A 7 10.69 16.46 21.97
N LYS A 8 10.59 15.91 20.77
CA LYS A 8 9.32 15.38 20.25
C LYS A 8 8.91 14.17 21.09
N LEU A 9 7.63 14.03 21.42
CA LEU A 9 7.12 12.81 22.04
C LEU A 9 7.35 11.64 21.08
N HIS A 10 8.12 10.67 21.53
CA HIS A 10 8.42 9.46 20.78
C HIS A 10 8.74 8.33 21.75
N GLY A 11 8.03 7.21 21.65
CA GLY A 11 8.25 6.06 22.52
C GLY A 11 6.96 5.31 22.82
N VAL A 12 6.96 4.59 23.94
CA VAL A 12 5.80 3.83 24.40
C VAL A 12 5.17 4.52 25.58
N PHE A 13 3.84 4.55 25.57
CA PHE A 13 3.00 5.06 26.63
C PHE A 13 1.92 4.06 26.95
N SER A 14 1.23 4.24 28.08
CA SER A 14 0.14 3.38 28.47
C SER A 14 -1.08 4.17 28.94
N THR A 15 -2.24 3.53 28.84
CA THR A 15 -3.50 4.00 29.40
C THR A 15 -4.09 2.90 30.29
N LEU A 16 -4.75 3.28 31.37
CA LEU A 16 -5.50 2.36 32.23
C LEU A 16 -7.00 2.51 31.99
N THR A 17 -7.67 1.42 31.67
CA THR A 17 -9.13 1.40 31.49
C THR A 17 -9.76 0.47 32.51
N GLU A 18 -10.83 0.93 33.16
CA GLU A 18 -11.62 0.08 34.05
C GLU A 18 -12.57 -0.79 33.22
N SER A 19 -12.45 -2.11 33.37
CA SER A 19 -13.36 -3.08 32.79
C SER A 19 -14.14 -3.82 33.89
N LYS A 20 -15.44 -4.02 33.68
CA LYS A 20 -16.24 -4.93 34.52
C LYS A 20 -16.26 -6.30 33.87
N VAL A 21 -15.67 -7.28 34.54
CA VAL A 21 -15.68 -8.67 34.08
C VAL A 21 -16.67 -9.47 34.94
N GLY A 22 -17.70 -10.04 34.32
CA GLY A 22 -18.77 -10.81 34.97
C GLY A 22 -20.17 -10.18 34.81
N ALA A 23 -21.21 -10.91 35.22
CA ALA A 23 -22.61 -10.46 35.14
C ALA A 23 -23.27 -10.38 36.53
N GLY A 24 -24.00 -9.30 36.80
CA GLY A 24 -24.72 -9.12 38.07
C GLY A 24 -23.81 -8.73 39.25
N ALA A 25 -24.19 -9.14 40.46
CA ALA A 25 -23.51 -8.76 41.71
C ALA A 25 -22.09 -9.35 41.88
N THR A 26 -21.66 -10.23 40.96
CA THR A 26 -20.32 -10.86 40.95
C THR A 26 -19.35 -10.19 39.97
N ALA A 27 -19.74 -9.08 39.33
CA ALA A 27 -18.87 -8.35 38.42
C ALA A 27 -17.65 -7.77 39.16
N LYS A 28 -16.45 -8.19 38.75
CA LYS A 28 -15.19 -7.71 39.30
C LYS A 28 -14.66 -6.57 38.44
N GLN A 29 -14.36 -5.43 39.06
CA GLN A 29 -13.63 -4.34 38.41
C GLN A 29 -12.17 -4.78 38.22
N THR A 30 -11.68 -4.71 36.98
CA THR A 30 -10.30 -5.04 36.61
C THR A 30 -9.73 -3.90 35.79
N LEU A 31 -8.56 -3.39 36.19
CA LEU A 31 -7.81 -2.40 35.41
C LEU A 31 -7.11 -3.12 34.26
N GLN A 32 -7.40 -2.71 33.03
CA GLN A 32 -6.72 -3.17 31.83
C GLN A 32 -5.75 -2.09 31.37
N LYS A 33 -4.46 -2.44 31.36
CA LYS A 33 -3.38 -1.59 30.83
C LYS A 33 -3.23 -1.84 29.33
N THR A 34 -3.27 -0.78 28.54
CA THR A 34 -3.06 -0.83 27.09
C THR A 34 -1.82 -0.02 26.75
N TYR A 35 -0.94 -0.57 25.90
CA TYR A 35 0.28 0.08 25.47
C TYR A 35 0.13 0.68 24.07
N TRP A 36 0.70 1.85 23.90
CA TRP A 36 0.62 2.66 22.70
C TRP A 36 2.02 3.09 22.29
N PHE A 37 2.35 2.87 21.02
CA PHE A 37 3.46 3.55 20.38
C PHE A 37 3.02 4.95 19.97
N VAL A 38 3.86 5.94 20.25
CA VAL A 38 3.50 7.34 20.16
C VAL A 38 4.52 8.11 19.34
N GLU A 39 4.03 8.96 18.44
CA GLU A 39 4.85 9.91 17.69
C GLU A 39 4.19 11.30 17.66
N GLU A 40 4.94 12.34 18.04
CA GLU A 40 4.49 13.72 17.92
C GLU A 40 4.51 14.19 16.46
N LEU A 41 3.35 14.57 15.96
CA LEU A 41 3.16 15.20 14.66
C LEU A 41 3.32 16.73 14.76
N LYS A 42 2.98 17.46 13.70
CA LYS A 42 2.94 18.93 13.73
C LYS A 42 1.68 19.41 14.46
N ASN A 43 1.69 20.69 14.86
CA ASN A 43 0.51 21.40 15.39
C ASN A 43 -0.06 20.83 16.70
N GLU A 44 0.79 20.37 17.62
CA GLU A 44 0.37 19.80 18.92
C GLU A 44 -0.60 18.60 18.77
N ILE A 45 -0.43 17.82 17.70
CA ILE A 45 -1.13 16.55 17.49
C ILE A 45 -0.15 15.41 17.77
N VAL A 46 -0.64 14.40 18.46
CA VAL A 46 0.08 13.18 18.77
C VAL A 46 -0.59 12.02 18.05
N GLU A 47 0.19 11.23 17.32
CA GLU A 47 -0.26 9.97 16.75
C GLU A 47 -0.04 8.85 17.76
N VAL A 48 -1.05 8.03 17.98
CA VAL A 48 -1.00 6.86 18.86
C VAL A 48 -1.40 5.61 18.08
N GLN A 49 -0.63 4.54 18.27
CA GLN A 49 -0.85 3.24 17.62
C GLN A 49 -0.74 2.14 18.67
N PRO A 50 -1.67 1.18 18.75
CA PRO A 50 -1.57 0.11 19.73
C PRO A 50 -0.39 -0.83 19.42
N LEU A 51 0.14 -1.48 20.46
CA LEU A 51 1.08 -2.58 20.31
C LEU A 51 0.31 -3.91 20.19
N ASN A 52 0.74 -4.78 19.26
CA ASN A 52 0.22 -6.14 19.19
C ASN A 52 0.85 -7.07 20.24
N SER A 53 0.47 -8.35 20.23
CA SER A 53 1.00 -9.36 21.18
C SER A 53 2.50 -9.65 21.03
N ASN A 54 3.13 -9.18 19.96
CA ASN A 54 4.57 -9.28 19.73
C ASN A 54 5.31 -7.98 20.10
N ASP A 55 4.66 -7.06 20.81
CA ASP A 55 5.18 -5.76 21.25
C ASP A 55 5.70 -4.88 20.10
N VAL A 56 5.06 -4.95 18.92
CA VAL A 56 5.31 -4.03 17.80
C VAL A 56 4.08 -3.19 17.49
N PRO A 57 4.23 -1.93 17.03
CA PRO A 57 3.12 -1.08 16.64
C PRO A 57 2.36 -1.72 15.46
N SER A 58 1.06 -1.95 15.61
CA SER A 58 0.24 -2.61 14.60
C SER A 58 -1.21 -2.11 14.67
N GLY A 59 -1.93 -2.22 13.57
CA GLY A 59 -3.30 -1.75 13.47
C GLY A 59 -3.43 -0.23 13.23
N PRO A 60 -4.63 0.33 13.40
CA PRO A 60 -4.93 1.70 13.00
C PRO A 60 -4.19 2.72 13.86
N LYS A 61 -3.77 3.80 13.21
CA LYS A 61 -3.20 4.98 13.84
C LYS A 61 -4.32 5.98 14.13
N ASN A 62 -4.38 6.45 15.37
CA ASN A 62 -5.30 7.49 15.79
C ASN A 62 -4.53 8.75 16.13
N THR A 63 -5.20 9.90 16.07
CA THR A 63 -4.60 11.19 16.48
C THR A 63 -5.32 11.72 17.70
N VAL A 64 -4.55 12.29 18.63
CA VAL A 64 -5.02 12.86 19.89
C VAL A 64 -4.41 14.24 20.04
N ALA A 65 -5.17 15.19 20.60
CA ALA A 65 -4.62 16.49 20.95
C ALA A 65 -3.54 16.33 22.03
N LYS A 66 -2.42 17.02 21.92
CA LYS A 66 -1.29 16.83 22.84
C LYS A 66 -1.66 17.10 24.30
N GLU A 67 -2.54 18.06 24.56
CA GLU A 67 -3.02 18.36 25.91
C GLU A 67 -3.78 17.16 26.51
N GLU A 68 -4.76 16.62 25.76
CA GLU A 68 -5.47 15.39 26.14
C GLU A 68 -4.54 14.19 26.29
N PHE A 69 -3.53 14.07 25.43
CA PHE A 69 -2.52 13.02 25.52
C PHE A 69 -1.73 13.10 26.83
N LEU A 70 -1.27 14.28 27.21
CA LEU A 70 -0.48 14.47 28.43
C LEU A 70 -1.29 14.21 29.72
N ASP A 71 -2.61 14.38 29.67
CA ASP A 71 -3.50 14.12 30.80
C ASP A 71 -3.83 12.62 30.98
N ASN A 72 -3.84 11.84 29.90
CA ASN A 72 -4.39 10.48 29.90
C ASN A 72 -3.35 9.36 29.67
N PHE A 73 -2.13 9.69 29.24
CA PHE A 73 -1.11 8.71 28.87
C PHE A 73 0.09 8.77 29.81
N GLU A 74 0.49 7.61 30.31
CA GLU A 74 1.67 7.45 31.17
C GLU A 74 2.88 6.99 30.34
N PRO A 75 4.06 7.64 30.43
CA PRO A 75 5.25 7.22 29.68
C PRO A 75 5.84 5.90 30.19
N GLU A 76 6.30 5.05 29.27
CA GLU A 76 6.88 3.73 29.54
C GLU A 76 8.30 3.60 28.93
N PRO A 77 9.29 4.41 29.37
CA PRO A 77 10.58 4.51 28.68
C PRO A 77 11.40 3.21 28.76
N GLU A 78 11.38 2.49 29.89
CA GLU A 78 12.10 1.21 30.03
C GLU A 78 11.49 0.15 29.10
N TYR A 79 10.17 0.05 29.04
CA TYR A 79 9.50 -0.91 28.15
C TYR A 79 9.74 -0.57 26.67
N TYR A 80 9.81 0.72 26.32
CA TYR A 80 10.21 1.14 24.98
C TYR A 80 11.63 0.69 24.63
N VAL A 81 12.62 0.98 25.48
CA VAL A 81 14.04 0.73 25.19
C VAL A 81 14.39 -0.75 25.23
N GLU A 82 13.88 -1.48 26.21
CA GLU A 82 14.27 -2.87 26.47
C GLU A 82 13.46 -3.89 25.65
N VAL A 83 12.20 -3.56 25.29
CA VAL A 83 11.29 -4.51 24.64
C VAL A 83 10.90 -4.05 23.24
N VAL A 84 10.23 -2.91 23.13
CA VAL A 84 9.55 -2.52 21.89
C VAL A 84 10.55 -2.11 20.80
N LEU A 85 11.55 -1.27 21.13
CA LEU A 85 12.52 -0.78 20.15
C LEU A 85 13.36 -1.90 19.50
N PRO A 86 13.91 -2.88 20.25
CA PRO A 86 14.58 -4.04 19.66
C PRO A 86 13.68 -4.85 18.73
N ARG A 87 12.39 -5.01 19.08
CA ARG A 87 11.42 -5.78 18.28
C ARG A 87 11.03 -5.07 17.00
N ILE A 88 10.79 -3.75 17.04
CA ILE A 88 10.59 -2.91 15.85
C ILE A 88 11.80 -3.03 14.90
N ARG A 89 13.02 -2.91 15.46
CA ARG A 89 14.25 -3.01 14.67
C ARG A 89 14.42 -4.41 14.05
N ASN A 90 14.09 -5.46 14.79
CA ASN A 90 14.18 -6.83 14.29
C ASN A 90 13.16 -7.07 13.16
N LEU A 91 11.92 -6.61 13.31
CA LEU A 91 10.89 -6.69 12.29
C LEU A 91 11.32 -5.95 11.01
N ASP A 92 11.77 -4.70 11.12
CA ASP A 92 12.24 -3.92 9.96
C ASP A 92 13.46 -4.58 9.30
N ALA A 93 14.40 -5.14 10.08
CA ALA A 93 15.54 -5.87 9.54
C ALA A 93 15.11 -7.14 8.76
N THR A 94 14.09 -7.85 9.24
CA THR A 94 13.52 -9.04 8.60
C THR A 94 12.84 -8.69 7.27
N ILE A 95 12.04 -7.62 7.25
CA ILE A 95 11.43 -7.10 6.02
C ILE A 95 12.51 -6.71 5.00
N LYS A 96 13.54 -5.97 5.42
CA LYS A 96 14.65 -5.57 4.55
C LYS A 96 15.44 -6.75 3.99
N ARG A 97 15.58 -7.85 4.75
CA ARG A 97 16.18 -9.09 4.22
C ARG A 97 15.30 -9.70 3.14
N GLY A 98 13.98 -9.77 3.37
CA GLY A 98 13.02 -10.23 2.37
C GLY A 98 13.07 -9.44 1.07
N GLU A 99 13.05 -8.11 1.16
CA GLU A 99 13.21 -7.19 0.02
C GLU A 99 14.51 -7.48 -0.75
N LYS A 100 15.63 -7.58 -0.03
CA LYS A 100 16.93 -7.88 -0.64
C LYS A 100 17.00 -9.25 -1.33
N HIS A 101 16.33 -10.26 -0.77
CA HIS A 101 16.24 -11.58 -1.41
C HIS A 101 15.41 -11.49 -2.70
N ARG A 102 14.28 -10.78 -2.67
CA ARG A 102 13.42 -10.57 -3.84
C ARG A 102 14.15 -9.81 -4.95
N ASP A 103 14.89 -8.76 -4.62
CA ASP A 103 15.69 -7.99 -5.59
C ASP A 103 16.75 -8.84 -6.31
N ARG A 104 17.13 -9.98 -5.71
CA ARG A 104 18.06 -10.97 -6.29
C ARG A 104 17.33 -12.16 -6.93
N SER A 105 16.00 -12.10 -7.00
CA SER A 105 15.12 -13.19 -7.44
C SER A 105 15.26 -14.48 -6.62
N GLU A 106 15.73 -14.37 -5.37
CA GLU A 106 15.82 -15.47 -4.40
C GLU A 106 14.44 -15.70 -3.74
N ASN A 107 13.43 -15.99 -4.56
CA ASN A 107 12.01 -15.90 -4.21
C ASN A 107 11.60 -16.73 -2.99
N TYR A 108 12.16 -17.93 -2.79
CA TYR A 108 11.85 -18.75 -1.62
C TYR A 108 12.43 -18.18 -0.31
N SER A 109 13.62 -17.59 -0.37
CA SER A 109 14.22 -16.89 0.77
C SER A 109 13.44 -15.62 1.11
N ALA A 110 13.00 -14.89 0.07
CA ALA A 110 12.13 -13.73 0.23
C ALA A 110 10.79 -14.12 0.91
N GLU A 111 10.12 -15.16 0.40
CA GLU A 111 8.89 -15.70 0.99
C GLU A 111 9.09 -16.08 2.46
N TYR A 112 10.20 -16.73 2.81
CA TYR A 112 10.50 -17.11 4.19
C TYR A 112 10.62 -15.89 5.12
N GLU A 113 11.38 -14.87 4.71
CA GLU A 113 11.57 -13.65 5.51
C GLU A 113 10.26 -12.85 5.63
N PHE A 114 9.49 -12.72 4.55
CA PHE A 114 8.19 -12.03 4.62
C PHE A 114 7.19 -12.76 5.49
N ASN A 115 7.09 -14.10 5.41
CA ASN A 115 6.26 -14.88 6.32
C ASN A 115 6.71 -14.74 7.78
N SER A 116 8.02 -14.67 8.02
CA SER A 116 8.56 -14.43 9.37
C SER A 116 8.16 -13.05 9.90
N ALA A 117 8.16 -12.01 9.07
CA ALA A 117 7.66 -10.69 9.43
C ALA A 117 6.14 -10.67 9.67
N ILE A 118 5.37 -11.36 8.84
CA ILE A 118 3.90 -11.47 8.97
C ILE A 118 3.50 -12.23 10.24
N ALA A 119 4.30 -13.22 10.68
CA ALA A 119 4.08 -13.90 11.96
C ALA A 119 4.24 -12.96 13.18
N VAL A 120 5.03 -11.89 13.04
CA VAL A 120 5.20 -10.85 14.07
C VAL A 120 4.10 -9.80 13.96
N ASP A 121 3.75 -9.38 12.75
CA ASP A 121 2.70 -8.41 12.46
C ASP A 121 1.93 -8.80 11.19
N GLU A 122 0.77 -9.44 11.37
CA GLU A 122 -0.04 -9.97 10.26
C GLU A 122 -0.49 -8.87 9.29
N ASN A 123 -0.70 -7.66 9.81
CA ASN A 123 -1.15 -6.50 9.04
C ASN A 123 0.01 -5.64 8.52
N ASN A 124 1.26 -6.14 8.59
CA ASN A 124 2.40 -5.37 8.14
C ASN A 124 2.33 -5.12 6.63
N VAL A 125 2.14 -3.86 6.26
CA VAL A 125 1.96 -3.44 4.87
C VAL A 125 3.12 -3.86 3.99
N ARG A 126 4.37 -3.54 4.39
CA ARG A 126 5.57 -3.84 3.59
C ARG A 126 5.79 -5.34 3.43
N ALA A 127 5.60 -6.12 4.50
CA ALA A 127 5.78 -7.57 4.44
C ALA A 127 4.73 -8.25 3.54
N ASN A 128 3.46 -7.87 3.67
CA ASN A 128 2.40 -8.40 2.80
C ASN A 128 2.63 -8.00 1.33
N PHE A 129 3.01 -6.75 1.05
CA PHE A 129 3.37 -6.35 -0.32
C PHE A 129 4.54 -7.15 -0.87
N GLY A 130 5.62 -7.28 -0.09
CA GLY A 130 6.79 -8.05 -0.48
C GLY A 130 6.44 -9.50 -0.80
N LEU A 131 5.58 -10.13 0.02
CA LEU A 131 5.12 -11.48 -0.21
C LEU A 131 4.24 -11.59 -1.46
N GLY A 132 3.31 -10.66 -1.67
CA GLY A 132 2.46 -10.62 -2.86
C GLY A 132 3.29 -10.47 -4.14
N LEU A 133 4.26 -9.56 -4.15
CA LEU A 133 5.20 -9.39 -5.27
C LEU A 133 6.02 -10.66 -5.49
N THR A 134 6.48 -11.32 -4.42
CA THR A 134 7.20 -12.60 -4.51
C THR A 134 6.35 -13.72 -5.14
N TYR A 135 5.03 -13.74 -4.90
CA TYR A 135 4.12 -14.67 -5.57
C TYR A 135 3.93 -14.31 -7.05
N LEU A 136 3.78 -13.02 -7.35
CA LEU A 136 3.63 -12.52 -8.72
C LEU A 136 4.91 -12.77 -9.56
N ASP A 137 6.10 -12.60 -9.00
CA ASP A 137 7.38 -12.88 -9.66
C ASP A 137 7.52 -14.36 -10.05
N ARG A 138 6.78 -15.25 -9.37
CA ARG A 138 6.70 -16.69 -9.68
C ARG A 138 5.50 -17.07 -10.54
N GLY A 139 4.62 -16.14 -10.87
CA GLY A 139 3.35 -16.41 -11.55
C GLY A 139 2.33 -17.17 -10.69
N GLU A 140 2.50 -17.18 -9.36
CA GLU A 140 1.61 -17.84 -8.42
C GLU A 140 0.37 -16.97 -8.12
N THR A 141 -0.42 -16.67 -9.16
CA THR A 141 -1.51 -15.68 -9.12
C THR A 141 -2.60 -15.99 -8.10
N SER A 142 -2.89 -17.27 -7.82
CA SER A 142 -3.85 -17.67 -6.78
C SER A 142 -3.41 -17.21 -5.38
N ARG A 143 -2.14 -17.41 -5.04
CA ARG A 143 -1.60 -16.95 -3.75
C ARG A 143 -1.44 -15.44 -3.70
N ALA A 144 -1.11 -14.81 -4.82
CA ALA A 144 -1.09 -13.36 -4.93
C ALA A 144 -2.49 -12.75 -4.71
N ASP A 145 -3.57 -13.39 -5.16
CA ASP A 145 -4.95 -12.95 -4.93
C ASP A 145 -5.32 -12.97 -3.45
N ASP A 146 -4.90 -14.01 -2.70
CA ASP A 146 -5.10 -14.07 -1.25
C ASP A 146 -4.42 -12.90 -0.53
N ILE A 147 -3.20 -12.55 -0.93
CA ILE A 147 -2.47 -11.40 -0.39
C ILE A 147 -3.13 -10.08 -0.81
N PHE A 148 -3.56 -9.97 -2.06
CA PHE A 148 -4.29 -8.80 -2.56
C PHE A 148 -5.54 -8.52 -1.72
N ARG A 149 -6.37 -9.54 -1.45
CA ARG A 149 -7.58 -9.40 -0.63
C ARG A 149 -7.30 -8.92 0.79
N ARG A 150 -6.15 -9.29 1.37
CA ARG A 150 -5.71 -8.78 2.68
C ARG A 150 -5.26 -7.33 2.60
N LEU A 151 -4.46 -6.98 1.59
CA LEU A 151 -3.93 -5.62 1.43
C LEU A 151 -5.03 -4.61 1.15
N VAL A 152 -5.97 -4.95 0.27
CA VAL A 152 -6.95 -4.01 -0.26
C VAL A 152 -7.92 -3.48 0.81
N VAL A 153 -8.03 -4.14 1.97
CA VAL A 153 -8.86 -3.71 3.10
C VAL A 153 -8.10 -2.90 4.16
N LEU A 154 -6.76 -2.86 4.08
CA LEU A 154 -5.94 -2.15 5.05
C LEU A 154 -5.80 -0.67 4.65
N GLU A 155 -6.45 0.25 5.37
CA GLU A 155 -6.33 1.70 5.08
C GLU A 155 -4.87 2.18 5.10
N ALA A 156 -4.05 1.58 5.97
CA ALA A 156 -2.64 1.90 6.14
C ALA A 156 -1.81 1.73 4.85
N ILE A 157 -2.25 0.90 3.88
CA ILE A 157 -1.48 0.75 2.64
C ILE A 157 -1.40 2.07 1.88
N PHE A 158 -2.41 2.93 2.00
CA PHE A 158 -2.56 4.17 1.24
C PHE A 158 -1.98 5.41 1.92
N GLU A 159 -1.24 5.24 3.00
CA GLU A 159 -0.50 6.34 3.59
C GLU A 159 0.60 6.86 2.63
N PRO A 160 0.91 8.17 2.64
CA PRO A 160 1.92 8.76 1.76
C PRO A 160 3.27 8.03 1.74
N ARG A 161 3.69 7.44 2.88
CA ARG A 161 4.94 6.68 3.01
C ARG A 161 4.96 5.39 2.18
N HIS A 162 3.80 4.82 1.87
CA HIS A 162 3.66 3.58 1.12
C HIS A 162 3.32 3.82 -0.36
N LYS A 163 3.29 5.09 -0.81
CA LYS A 163 2.88 5.44 -2.17
C LYS A 163 3.66 4.71 -3.27
N HIS A 164 4.96 4.54 -3.08
CA HIS A 164 5.85 3.85 -4.02
C HIS A 164 5.45 2.37 -4.22
N LEU A 165 4.84 1.73 -3.22
CA LEU A 165 4.38 0.34 -3.30
C LEU A 165 3.15 0.19 -4.23
N PHE A 166 2.41 1.27 -4.51
CA PHE A 166 1.28 1.25 -5.44
C PHE A 166 1.69 1.02 -6.88
N ASN A 167 2.77 1.67 -7.31
CA ASN A 167 3.16 1.57 -8.70
C ASN A 167 3.62 0.14 -9.02
N GLU A 168 4.55 -0.37 -8.20
CA GLU A 168 5.15 -1.70 -8.40
C GLU A 168 4.10 -2.82 -8.33
N PHE A 169 3.22 -2.80 -7.32
CA PHE A 169 2.22 -3.86 -7.15
C PHE A 169 1.17 -3.87 -8.26
N GLY A 170 0.63 -2.70 -8.63
CA GLY A 170 -0.35 -2.61 -9.70
C GLY A 170 0.23 -3.04 -11.05
N ILE A 171 1.47 -2.64 -11.36
CA ILE A 171 2.15 -3.06 -12.58
C ILE A 171 2.36 -4.58 -12.57
N SER A 172 2.76 -5.15 -11.43
CA SER A 172 3.01 -6.59 -11.31
C SER A 172 1.71 -7.41 -11.45
N LEU A 173 0.60 -6.95 -10.86
CA LEU A 173 -0.72 -7.54 -11.05
C LEU A 173 -1.11 -7.54 -12.53
N ARG A 174 -0.97 -6.40 -13.20
CA ARG A 174 -1.27 -6.25 -14.62
C ARG A 174 -0.42 -7.18 -15.49
N LYS A 175 0.90 -7.21 -15.29
CA LYS A 175 1.85 -8.09 -16.01
C LYS A 175 1.56 -9.57 -15.81
N ASN A 176 0.95 -9.95 -14.69
CA ASN A 176 0.50 -11.31 -14.39
C ASN A 176 -0.94 -11.59 -14.85
N CYS A 177 -1.51 -10.75 -15.72
CA CYS A 177 -2.87 -10.86 -16.25
C CYS A 177 -3.98 -10.80 -15.17
N MET A 178 -3.68 -10.28 -13.98
CA MET A 178 -4.65 -10.04 -12.90
C MET A 178 -5.27 -8.65 -13.08
N ILE A 179 -5.94 -8.45 -14.23
CA ILE A 179 -6.37 -7.13 -14.70
C ILE A 179 -7.46 -6.52 -13.80
N ASP A 180 -8.43 -7.32 -13.36
CA ASP A 180 -9.50 -6.86 -12.47
C ASP A 180 -8.94 -6.38 -11.12
N GLN A 181 -8.01 -7.14 -10.53
CA GLN A 181 -7.33 -6.76 -9.29
C GLN A 181 -6.48 -5.50 -9.50
N ALA A 182 -5.78 -5.38 -10.63
CA ALA A 182 -5.00 -4.18 -10.94
C ALA A 182 -5.91 -2.94 -11.02
N LEU A 183 -7.07 -3.04 -11.69
CA LEU A 183 -8.05 -1.94 -11.76
C LEU A 183 -8.62 -1.60 -10.38
N GLU A 184 -9.05 -2.58 -9.59
CA GLU A 184 -9.52 -2.35 -8.21
C GLU A 184 -8.45 -1.64 -7.39
N TYR A 185 -7.21 -2.11 -7.48
CA TYR A 185 -6.07 -1.54 -6.78
C TYR A 185 -5.81 -0.08 -7.17
N TYR A 186 -5.75 0.18 -8.48
CA TYR A 186 -5.48 1.53 -8.99
C TYR A 186 -6.60 2.50 -8.67
N HIS A 187 -7.87 2.09 -8.69
CA HIS A 187 -8.97 2.98 -8.29
C HIS A 187 -8.94 3.32 -6.80
N LYS A 188 -8.55 2.38 -5.93
CA LYS A 188 -8.31 2.74 -4.53
C LYS A 188 -7.14 3.72 -4.39
N ALA A 189 -6.06 3.51 -5.13
CA ALA A 189 -4.96 4.47 -5.16
C ALA A 189 -5.41 5.85 -5.67
N GLU A 190 -6.24 5.92 -6.71
CA GLU A 190 -6.79 7.18 -7.27
C GLU A 190 -7.64 7.95 -6.24
N SER A 191 -8.39 7.25 -5.41
CA SER A 191 -9.21 7.89 -4.37
C SER A 191 -8.38 8.68 -3.34
N ILE A 192 -7.08 8.38 -3.23
CA ILE A 192 -6.18 8.91 -2.19
C ILE A 192 -5.08 9.79 -2.81
N CYS A 193 -4.50 9.35 -3.93
CA CYS A 193 -3.57 10.13 -4.75
C CYS A 193 -4.35 10.91 -5.80
N LYS A 194 -4.87 12.08 -5.42
CA LYS A 194 -5.48 12.99 -6.39
C LYS A 194 -4.39 13.61 -7.26
N ARG A 195 -4.59 13.56 -8.58
CA ARG A 195 -3.75 14.18 -9.61
C ARG A 195 -2.35 13.57 -9.73
N ASP A 196 -2.29 12.31 -10.13
CA ASP A 196 -1.04 11.63 -10.49
C ASP A 196 -1.16 11.13 -11.94
N GLU A 197 -0.39 11.74 -12.83
CA GLU A 197 -0.41 11.46 -14.26
C GLU A 197 0.06 10.04 -14.61
N ASN A 198 1.01 9.48 -13.84
CA ASN A 198 1.52 8.13 -14.02
C ASN A 198 0.48 7.09 -13.58
N LEU A 199 -0.22 7.35 -12.47
CA LEU A 199 -1.32 6.50 -12.02
C LEU A 199 -2.44 6.44 -13.08
N TYR A 200 -2.80 7.58 -13.67
CA TYR A 200 -3.82 7.60 -14.73
C TYR A 200 -3.38 6.86 -15.99
N LEU A 201 -2.11 6.97 -16.38
CA LEU A 201 -1.59 6.18 -17.49
C LEU A 201 -1.61 4.67 -17.18
N ASN A 202 -1.29 4.26 -15.96
CA ASN A 202 -1.36 2.87 -15.53
C ASN A 202 -2.79 2.31 -15.55
N ILE A 203 -3.78 3.09 -15.09
CA ILE A 203 -5.20 2.74 -15.19
C ILE A 203 -5.62 2.58 -16.65
N ALA A 204 -5.22 3.51 -17.51
CA ALA A 204 -5.51 3.44 -18.94
C ALA A 204 -4.94 2.15 -19.57
N ARG A 205 -3.70 1.80 -19.27
CA ARG A 205 -3.07 0.54 -19.73
C ARG A 205 -3.85 -0.69 -19.26
N ALA A 206 -4.31 -0.71 -18.01
CA ALA A 206 -5.13 -1.80 -17.50
C ALA A 206 -6.49 -1.90 -18.23
N TYR A 207 -7.17 -0.78 -18.48
CA TYR A 207 -8.40 -0.77 -19.28
C TYR A 207 -8.20 -1.21 -20.73
N PHE A 208 -7.09 -0.80 -21.35
CA PHE A 208 -6.72 -1.26 -22.68
C PHE A 208 -6.56 -2.78 -22.73
N GLU A 209 -5.87 -3.36 -21.75
CA GLU A 209 -5.68 -4.82 -21.63
C GLU A 209 -6.98 -5.55 -21.28
N ASN A 210 -7.90 -4.88 -20.58
CA ASN A 210 -9.27 -5.37 -20.35
C ASN A 210 -10.18 -5.24 -21.59
N GLY A 211 -9.74 -4.53 -22.65
CA GLY A 211 -10.54 -4.26 -23.84
C GLY A 211 -11.55 -3.12 -23.70
N ALA A 212 -11.56 -2.40 -22.58
CA ALA A 212 -12.41 -1.24 -22.32
C ALA A 212 -11.78 0.03 -22.91
N VAL A 213 -11.90 0.20 -24.22
CA VAL A 213 -11.18 1.24 -24.98
C VAL A 213 -11.65 2.65 -24.62
N GLU A 214 -12.95 2.84 -24.39
CA GLU A 214 -13.51 4.14 -24.02
C GLU A 214 -12.94 4.64 -22.68
N ASP A 215 -12.90 3.76 -21.67
CA ASP A 215 -12.32 4.08 -20.37
C ASP A 215 -10.82 4.33 -20.49
N CYS A 216 -10.11 3.52 -21.28
CA CYS A 216 -8.70 3.75 -21.59
C CYS A 216 -8.46 5.17 -22.11
N LEU A 217 -9.18 5.61 -23.15
CA LEU A 217 -9.04 6.95 -23.72
C LEU A 217 -9.35 8.05 -22.69
N GLN A 218 -10.37 7.87 -21.85
CA GLN A 218 -10.67 8.82 -20.78
C GLN A 218 -9.48 8.97 -19.81
N TYR A 219 -8.88 7.88 -19.37
CA TYR A 219 -7.74 7.94 -18.44
C TYR A 219 -6.45 8.44 -19.07
N VAL A 220 -6.20 8.15 -20.37
CA VAL A 220 -5.08 8.76 -21.10
C VAL A 220 -5.25 10.29 -21.16
N ASN A 221 -6.46 10.77 -21.46
CA ASN A 221 -6.72 12.21 -21.49
C ASN A 221 -6.59 12.84 -20.10
N LYS A 222 -7.08 12.18 -19.03
CA LYS A 222 -6.85 12.66 -17.65
C LYS A 222 -5.37 12.81 -17.32
N SER A 223 -4.52 11.89 -17.78
CA SER A 223 -3.06 11.96 -17.60
C SER A 223 -2.47 13.21 -18.29
N LEU A 224 -2.85 13.42 -19.56
CA LEU A 224 -2.42 14.58 -20.36
C LEU A 224 -3.00 15.91 -19.88
N ASP A 225 -4.19 15.92 -19.27
CA ASP A 225 -4.78 17.11 -18.64
C ASP A 225 -3.97 17.58 -17.42
N ILE A 226 -3.31 16.64 -16.71
CA ILE A 226 -2.40 16.98 -15.61
C ILE A 226 -1.06 17.44 -16.15
N ASN A 227 -0.50 16.68 -17.07
CA ASN A 227 0.81 16.94 -17.68
C ASN A 227 0.73 16.75 -19.20
N PRO A 228 0.54 17.85 -19.96
CA PRO A 228 0.49 17.79 -21.43
C PRO A 228 1.78 17.27 -22.07
N ASP A 229 2.91 17.37 -21.37
CA ASP A 229 4.24 16.92 -21.82
C ASP A 229 4.56 15.49 -21.31
N HIS A 230 3.57 14.74 -20.82
CA HIS A 230 3.77 13.33 -20.45
C HIS A 230 3.96 12.48 -21.71
N GLU A 231 5.23 12.29 -22.08
CA GLU A 231 5.66 11.61 -23.31
C GLU A 231 5.01 10.25 -23.47
N GLU A 232 5.01 9.42 -22.43
CA GLU A 232 4.45 8.07 -22.48
C GLU A 232 2.93 8.05 -22.69
N ALA A 233 2.20 9.02 -22.13
CA ALA A 233 0.75 9.13 -22.35
C ALA A 233 0.45 9.61 -23.77
N GLY A 234 1.24 10.55 -24.30
CA GLY A 234 1.14 11.02 -25.68
C GLY A 234 1.40 9.90 -26.69
N LEU A 235 2.50 9.17 -26.53
CA LEU A 235 2.83 8.01 -27.36
C LEU A 235 1.75 6.92 -27.28
N PHE A 236 1.19 6.69 -26.10
CA PHE A 236 0.12 5.71 -25.93
C PHE A 236 -1.17 6.15 -26.65
N LEU A 237 -1.51 7.44 -26.60
CA LEU A 237 -2.65 7.99 -27.35
C LEU A 237 -2.47 7.88 -28.87
N GLU A 238 -1.27 8.17 -29.37
CA GLU A 238 -0.92 8.01 -30.79
C GLU A 238 -1.06 6.55 -31.22
N TYR A 239 -0.51 5.63 -30.43
CA TYR A 239 -0.67 4.19 -30.68
C TYR A 239 -2.15 3.78 -30.75
N MET A 240 -2.99 4.26 -29.83
CA MET A 240 -4.43 3.99 -29.87
C MET A 240 -5.09 4.49 -31.15
N ARG A 241 -4.73 5.69 -31.63
CA ARG A 241 -5.24 6.25 -32.89
C ARG A 241 -4.81 5.39 -34.09
N GLU A 242 -3.56 4.93 -34.13
CA GLU A 242 -3.04 4.09 -35.22
C GLU A 242 -3.77 2.75 -35.33
N ILE A 243 -4.14 2.14 -34.21
CA ILE A 243 -4.90 0.88 -34.19
C ILE A 243 -6.41 1.08 -34.42
N GLY A 244 -6.86 2.33 -34.62
CA GLY A 244 -8.23 2.68 -35.01
C GLY A 244 -9.11 3.25 -33.90
N TYR A 245 -8.55 3.59 -32.74
CA TYR A 245 -9.26 4.12 -31.59
C TYR A 245 -8.89 5.60 -31.37
N GLY A 246 -9.67 6.52 -31.94
CA GLY A 246 -9.49 7.96 -31.73
C GLY A 246 -10.58 8.84 -32.33
N GLY A 247 -11.37 9.49 -31.45
CA GLY A 247 -12.14 10.72 -31.70
C GLY A 247 -13.35 10.68 -32.66
N ASP A 248 -14.54 10.97 -32.13
CA ASP A 248 -15.84 11.29 -32.78
C ASP A 248 -16.56 10.26 -33.67
N ARG A 249 -16.11 9.01 -33.72
CA ARG A 249 -16.96 7.90 -34.19
C ARG A 249 -16.87 6.70 -33.27
N VAL A 250 -17.73 6.69 -32.27
CA VAL A 250 -18.25 5.43 -31.73
C VAL A 250 -19.23 4.91 -32.78
N ALA A 251 -18.71 4.20 -33.79
CA ALA A 251 -19.52 3.51 -34.77
C ALA A 251 -19.09 2.05 -34.79
N ASP A 252 -19.85 1.24 -34.06
CA ASP A 252 -20.05 -0.19 -34.28
C ASP A 252 -18.80 -0.97 -34.69
N SER A 253 -17.81 -1.07 -33.80
CA SER A 253 -16.77 -2.09 -33.92
C SER A 253 -16.92 -3.09 -32.80
N GLU A 254 -17.37 -4.30 -33.16
CA GLU A 254 -17.41 -5.47 -32.27
C GLU A 254 -16.09 -5.60 -31.50
N CYS A 255 -16.23 -5.89 -30.21
CA CYS A 255 -15.18 -6.20 -29.25
C CYS A 255 -14.09 -7.10 -29.86
N VAL A 256 -12.92 -6.54 -30.19
CA VAL A 256 -11.75 -7.31 -30.60
C VAL A 256 -10.82 -7.45 -29.40
N ALA A 257 -10.93 -8.59 -28.71
CA ALA A 257 -10.03 -8.97 -27.63
C ALA A 257 -8.54 -8.85 -28.06
N PRO A 258 -7.62 -8.54 -27.11
CA PRO A 258 -6.18 -8.37 -27.37
C PRO A 258 -5.49 -9.53 -28.09
N GLN A 259 -6.10 -10.72 -28.11
CA GLN A 259 -5.58 -11.91 -28.79
C GLN A 259 -5.47 -11.75 -30.33
N LYS A 260 -6.17 -10.80 -30.95
CA LYS A 260 -6.11 -10.55 -32.41
C LYS A 260 -5.03 -9.55 -32.84
N ILE A 261 -4.30 -8.91 -31.92
CA ILE A 261 -3.24 -7.93 -32.26
C ILE A 261 -1.96 -8.61 -32.76
N LYS A 262 -1.78 -9.92 -32.52
CA LYS A 262 -0.58 -10.69 -32.95
C LYS A 262 -0.37 -10.80 -34.48
N ASN A 263 -1.30 -10.34 -35.32
CA ASN A 263 -1.25 -10.51 -36.78
C ASN A 263 -1.22 -9.23 -37.63
N LYS A 264 -0.98 -8.04 -37.04
CA LYS A 264 -0.62 -6.84 -37.83
C LYS A 264 0.85 -6.50 -37.58
N LYS A 265 1.56 -6.11 -38.64
CA LYS A 265 3.02 -5.87 -38.71
C LYS A 265 3.51 -4.63 -37.92
N SER A 266 2.99 -4.44 -36.71
CA SER A 266 3.54 -3.53 -35.72
C SER A 266 3.34 -4.21 -34.38
N PRO A 267 4.37 -4.82 -33.74
CA PRO A 267 4.22 -5.20 -32.35
C PRO A 267 3.76 -3.95 -31.59
N ALA A 268 2.80 -4.10 -30.67
CA ALA A 268 2.58 -3.06 -29.67
C ALA A 268 3.97 -2.66 -29.13
N PRO A 269 4.29 -1.36 -28.98
CA PRO A 269 5.57 -0.98 -28.41
C PRO A 269 5.71 -1.78 -27.11
N ASP A 270 6.83 -2.51 -26.97
CA ASP A 270 7.17 -3.16 -25.71
C ASP A 270 7.35 -2.03 -24.69
N PHE A 271 6.26 -1.60 -24.06
CA PHE A 271 6.29 -0.68 -22.93
C PHE A 271 6.73 -1.45 -21.67
N ASN A 272 7.82 -2.20 -21.79
CA ASN A 272 8.62 -2.70 -20.68
C ASN A 272 9.67 -1.64 -20.39
N PHE A 273 9.23 -0.51 -19.83
CA PHE A 273 10.14 0.42 -19.19
C PHE A 273 10.22 0.07 -17.71
N ASN A 274 11.37 -0.49 -17.32
CA ASN A 274 11.78 -0.62 -15.93
C ASN A 274 11.91 0.79 -15.34
N ILE A 275 11.00 1.19 -14.44
CA ILE A 275 11.30 2.08 -13.31
C ILE A 275 10.42 1.68 -12.13
#